data_AF-A0A560J9U1-F1
#
_entry.id   AF-A0A560J9U1-F1
#
_cell.length_a   1.000
_cell.length_b   1.000
_cell.length_c   1.000
_cell.angle_alpha   90.00
_cell.angle_beta   90.00
_cell.angle_gamma   90.00
#
_symmetry.space_group_name_H-M   'P 1'
#
loop_
_entity.id
_entity.type
_entity.pdbx_description
1 polymer ?
#
loop_
_entity_poly.entity_id
_entity_poly.type
_entity_poly.pdbx_seq_one_letter_code
_entity_poly.pdbx_strand_id
1 'polypeptide(L)'
;MAANSGAIAVFYGSNETVNASHDSVNVGTNSSVTVNGSGDNLGLIGANVSLTASDDTVNMASNVTGSVVYGNNDDINAGAGFSGNVQGSHDTVNMDPNSDSYLGIYGTDQKVNNDTGNDYANVAGDGTSVDFTGTGNNFGVVSNNDDITASHDNINLLSGISGDDFDGSYDTFNAGSNDSFDVDGSDDHVNGNSSDNVDFSGGDYSGDGTSGGVGDEDGGGWDGGGGFYGYYGGYGFAGNAATVKAAVGKDVGAIASYDLANSNQPGATAAEAGLKQAAFIAGATATVGTGSAVLEGAKWDSQVVTWSVGTGVDEAAAAQAFASWAQATGLTFQEVSDPSKANIQIDAADLGTDGTGIVGYTTYAAKDGALAHATVRVESTDQTALVTNASGQQVYAGTDATLSQTLLHEIGHALGFADTSDQASVMYYALGANDRALDTTDVSGGTSLYGGATNLAQLTQASAAFDSSGSSVSSLVAANDDAQASTLLAAGGH
;
A
#
# COMPACT_ATOMS: atom_id res chain seq x y z
N MET A 1 -12.48 -14.71 51.65
CA MET A 1 -12.24 -13.44 52.38
C MET A 1 -13.57 -12.71 52.46
N ALA A 2 -13.74 -11.80 53.43
CA ALA A 2 -14.94 -10.95 53.41
C ALA A 2 -14.71 -9.86 52.37
N ALA A 3 -15.69 -9.57 51.51
CA ALA A 3 -15.53 -8.55 50.47
C ALA A 3 -15.12 -7.19 51.06
N ASN A 4 -14.22 -6.47 50.39
CA ASN A 4 -13.67 -5.19 50.84
C ASN A 4 -13.03 -5.25 52.24
N SER A 5 -12.48 -6.40 52.64
CA SER A 5 -11.87 -6.54 53.97
C SER A 5 -10.51 -5.86 54.06
N GLY A 6 -9.87 -5.61 52.90
CA GLY A 6 -8.47 -5.19 52.84
C GLY A 6 -7.51 -6.27 53.35
N ALA A 7 -7.98 -7.52 53.47
CA ALA A 7 -7.15 -8.63 53.87
C ALA A 7 -6.18 -8.98 52.74
N ILE A 8 -4.98 -9.42 53.11
CA ILE A 8 -3.96 -9.92 52.19
C ILE A 8 -3.81 -11.41 52.46
N ALA A 9 -4.05 -12.24 51.44
CA ALA A 9 -3.79 -13.68 51.50
C ALA A 9 -2.55 -14.02 50.65
N VAL A 10 -1.79 -15.04 51.06
CA VAL A 10 -0.65 -15.55 50.29
C VAL A 10 -0.78 -17.06 50.14
N PHE A 11 -0.69 -17.54 48.90
CA PHE A 11 -0.95 -18.92 48.49
C PHE A 11 0.31 -19.56 47.91
N TYR A 12 0.59 -20.81 48.30
CA TYR A 12 1.78 -21.59 47.89
C TYR A 12 1.43 -23.05 47.52
N GLY A 13 0.16 -23.33 47.25
CA GLY A 13 -0.34 -24.69 46.99
C GLY A 13 -0.97 -24.84 45.61
N SER A 14 -1.34 -26.07 45.28
CA SER A 14 -2.02 -26.40 44.02
C SER A 14 -3.52 -26.63 44.25
N ASN A 15 -4.34 -26.17 43.31
CA ASN A 15 -5.81 -26.26 43.36
C ASN A 15 -6.41 -25.54 44.58
N GLU A 16 -5.85 -24.39 44.93
CA GLU A 16 -6.38 -23.54 46.00
C GLU A 16 -7.52 -22.68 45.43
N THR A 17 -8.57 -22.46 46.22
CA THR A 17 -9.68 -21.58 45.84
C THR A 17 -9.87 -20.51 46.91
N VAL A 18 -9.93 -19.25 46.48
CA VAL A 18 -10.22 -18.12 47.34
C VAL A 18 -11.42 -17.36 46.79
N ASN A 19 -12.39 -17.06 47.65
CA ASN A 19 -13.46 -16.12 47.31
C ASN A 19 -13.02 -14.76 47.83
N ALA A 20 -12.68 -13.82 46.97
CA ALA A 20 -12.21 -12.47 47.29
C ALA A 20 -13.03 -11.46 46.46
N SER A 21 -13.19 -10.23 46.93
CA SER A 21 -13.76 -9.18 46.07
C SER A 21 -13.28 -7.84 46.59
N HIS A 22 -12.53 -7.12 45.75
CA HIS A 22 -11.86 -5.88 46.12
C HIS A 22 -10.85 -6.07 47.27
N ASP A 23 -10.18 -7.22 47.29
CA ASP A 23 -9.13 -7.59 48.24
C ASP A 23 -7.77 -7.74 47.54
N SER A 24 -6.73 -8.16 48.26
CA SER A 24 -5.41 -8.47 47.68
C SER A 24 -5.01 -9.92 47.93
N VAL A 25 -4.53 -10.58 46.88
CA VAL A 25 -4.15 -12.00 46.91
C VAL A 25 -2.80 -12.17 46.25
N ASN A 26 -1.82 -12.70 46.97
CA ASN A 26 -0.51 -13.03 46.40
C ASN A 26 -0.39 -14.54 46.15
N VAL A 27 0.19 -14.91 45.00
CA VAL A 27 0.40 -16.29 44.58
C VAL A 27 1.89 -16.54 44.40
N GLY A 28 2.41 -17.51 45.15
CA GLY A 28 3.82 -17.88 45.15
C GLY A 28 4.17 -18.99 44.16
N THR A 29 5.45 -19.33 44.09
CA THR A 29 6.00 -20.28 43.11
C THR A 29 5.33 -21.67 43.15
N ASN A 30 5.16 -22.30 41.98
CA ASN A 30 4.58 -23.65 41.81
C ASN A 30 3.16 -23.79 42.37
N SER A 31 2.36 -22.74 42.26
CA SER A 31 1.00 -22.70 42.79
C SER A 31 -0.04 -22.75 41.68
N SER A 32 -1.23 -23.23 42.01
CA SER A 32 -2.41 -23.14 41.15
C SER A 32 -3.58 -22.65 42.00
N VAL A 33 -4.10 -21.47 41.67
CA VAL A 33 -5.07 -20.74 42.49
C VAL A 33 -6.22 -20.25 41.63
N THR A 34 -7.45 -20.49 42.07
CA THR A 34 -8.66 -19.87 41.54
C THR A 34 -9.14 -18.77 42.49
N VAL A 35 -9.22 -17.56 42.00
CA VAL A 35 -9.81 -16.41 42.70
C VAL A 35 -11.22 -16.20 42.16
N ASN A 36 -12.21 -16.32 43.03
CA ASN A 36 -13.60 -16.04 42.70
C ASN A 36 -13.98 -14.65 43.23
N GLY A 37 -14.62 -13.86 42.39
CA GLY A 37 -15.09 -12.51 42.67
C GLY A 37 -14.51 -11.54 41.65
N SER A 38 -14.43 -10.25 41.99
CA SER A 38 -13.93 -9.23 41.06
C SER A 38 -13.34 -8.01 41.78
N GLY A 39 -12.57 -7.23 41.03
CA GLY A 39 -11.91 -6.01 41.46
C GLY A 39 -10.75 -6.25 42.43
N ASP A 40 -10.23 -7.47 42.46
CA ASP A 40 -9.11 -7.87 43.30
C ASP A 40 -7.77 -7.43 42.72
N ASN A 41 -6.78 -7.22 43.59
CA ASN A 41 -5.40 -6.96 43.22
C ASN A 41 -4.55 -8.21 43.47
N LEU A 42 -4.17 -8.89 42.40
CA LEU A 42 -3.56 -10.21 42.41
C LEU A 42 -2.06 -10.13 42.17
N GLY A 43 -1.23 -10.45 43.16
CA GLY A 43 0.22 -10.41 43.05
C GLY A 43 0.83 -11.76 42.67
N LEU A 44 1.43 -11.88 41.49
CA LEU A 44 2.23 -13.07 41.13
C LEU A 44 3.68 -12.85 41.57
N ILE A 45 4.07 -13.51 42.66
CA ILE A 45 5.38 -13.30 43.31
C ILE A 45 6.34 -14.49 43.13
N GLY A 46 6.01 -15.44 42.27
CA GLY A 46 6.84 -16.61 41.98
C GLY A 46 6.56 -17.20 40.60
N ALA A 47 7.45 -18.07 40.14
CA ALA A 47 7.35 -18.75 38.84
C ALA A 47 6.45 -20.00 38.87
N ASN A 48 6.08 -20.51 37.70
CA ASN A 48 5.21 -21.68 37.52
C ASN A 48 3.86 -21.53 38.23
N VAL A 49 3.23 -20.38 38.08
CA VAL A 49 1.91 -20.10 38.66
C VAL A 49 0.82 -20.34 37.63
N SER A 50 -0.24 -21.04 38.02
CA SER A 50 -1.50 -21.08 37.28
C SER A 50 -2.55 -20.29 38.05
N LEU A 51 -2.94 -19.12 37.56
CA LEU A 51 -3.96 -18.28 38.16
C LEU A 51 -5.24 -18.37 37.33
N THR A 52 -6.39 -18.58 37.96
CA THR A 52 -7.70 -18.36 37.33
C THR A 52 -8.40 -17.22 38.07
N ALA A 53 -8.67 -16.12 37.37
CA ALA A 53 -9.29 -14.90 37.88
C ALA A 53 -10.16 -14.26 36.79
N SER A 54 -10.97 -13.25 37.10
CA SER A 54 -11.69 -12.48 36.07
C SER A 54 -12.10 -11.14 36.68
N ASP A 55 -12.17 -10.09 35.84
CA ASP A 55 -12.49 -8.74 36.29
C ASP A 55 -11.51 -8.19 37.36
N ASP A 56 -10.25 -8.59 37.31
CA ASP A 56 -9.23 -8.30 38.33
C ASP A 56 -8.00 -7.55 37.76
N THR A 57 -7.18 -7.00 38.65
CA THR A 57 -5.85 -6.48 38.28
C THR A 57 -4.78 -7.47 38.71
N VAL A 58 -3.98 -7.97 37.78
CA VAL A 58 -2.88 -8.90 38.03
C VAL A 58 -1.54 -8.16 37.97
N ASN A 59 -0.78 -8.14 39.05
CA ASN A 59 0.54 -7.51 39.13
C ASN A 59 1.63 -8.57 39.30
N MET A 60 2.54 -8.67 38.35
CA MET A 60 3.61 -9.65 38.36
C MET A 60 4.93 -9.06 38.89
N ALA A 61 5.62 -9.81 39.75
CA ALA A 61 6.99 -9.51 40.09
C ALA A 61 7.92 -9.76 38.87
N SER A 62 9.12 -9.17 38.88
CA SER A 62 10.11 -9.43 37.84
C SER A 62 10.51 -10.91 37.79
N ASN A 63 10.78 -11.41 36.59
CA ASN A 63 11.20 -12.79 36.29
C ASN A 63 10.18 -13.86 36.72
N VAL A 64 8.89 -13.54 36.67
CA VAL A 64 7.82 -14.54 36.76
C VAL A 64 7.83 -15.34 35.45
N THR A 65 8.28 -16.58 35.51
CA THR A 65 8.40 -17.47 34.34
C THR A 65 7.50 -18.68 34.45
N GLY A 66 7.15 -19.31 33.32
CA GLY A 66 6.33 -20.52 33.25
C GLY A 66 4.92 -20.37 33.80
N SER A 67 4.40 -19.14 33.89
CA SER A 67 3.11 -18.87 34.52
C SER A 67 2.00 -18.70 33.49
N VAL A 68 0.77 -19.02 33.86
CA VAL A 68 -0.43 -18.87 33.03
C VAL A 68 -1.50 -18.16 33.83
N VAL A 69 -2.07 -17.11 33.23
CA VAL A 69 -3.27 -16.44 33.74
C VAL A 69 -4.44 -16.87 32.86
N TYR A 70 -5.45 -17.45 33.51
CA TYR A 70 -6.73 -17.80 32.91
C TYR A 70 -7.78 -16.82 33.39
N GLY A 71 -8.69 -16.38 32.52
CA GLY A 71 -9.67 -15.41 32.97
C GLY A 71 -10.40 -14.70 31.87
N ASN A 72 -11.09 -13.62 32.25
CA ASN A 72 -11.58 -12.64 31.29
C ASN A 72 -11.57 -11.27 31.94
N ASN A 73 -11.42 -10.23 31.14
CA ASN A 73 -11.51 -8.83 31.56
C ASN A 73 -10.50 -8.48 32.66
N ASP A 74 -9.29 -9.03 32.59
CA ASP A 74 -8.21 -8.77 33.55
C ASP A 74 -7.24 -7.68 33.05
N ASP A 75 -6.83 -6.78 33.95
CA ASP A 75 -5.74 -5.82 33.72
C ASP A 75 -4.42 -6.43 34.23
N ILE A 76 -3.57 -6.91 33.32
CA ILE A 76 -2.36 -7.67 33.64
C ILE A 76 -1.12 -6.81 33.45
N ASN A 77 -0.41 -6.53 34.54
CA ASN A 77 0.87 -5.82 34.54
C ASN A 77 2.01 -6.82 34.66
N ALA A 78 2.63 -7.14 33.53
CA ALA A 78 3.79 -8.01 33.47
C ALA A 78 5.03 -7.29 34.01
N GLY A 79 5.77 -7.94 34.91
CA GLY A 79 7.04 -7.42 35.41
C GLY A 79 8.20 -7.81 34.49
N ALA A 80 9.30 -7.04 34.50
CA ALA A 80 10.47 -7.30 33.68
C ALA A 80 10.92 -8.78 33.64
N GLY A 81 11.19 -9.30 32.44
CA GLY A 81 11.60 -10.69 32.20
C GLY A 81 10.47 -11.69 32.43
N PHE A 82 9.22 -11.27 32.27
CA PHE A 82 8.06 -12.16 32.34
C PHE A 82 8.15 -13.22 31.25
N SER A 83 7.80 -14.46 31.57
CA SER A 83 7.65 -15.51 30.57
C SER A 83 6.43 -16.36 30.89
N GLY A 84 5.38 -16.28 30.09
CA GLY A 84 4.14 -16.97 30.40
C GLY A 84 3.04 -16.74 29.39
N ASN A 85 1.85 -17.23 29.71
CA ASN A 85 0.70 -17.17 28.83
C ASN A 85 -0.47 -16.43 29.50
N VAL A 86 -1.28 -15.77 28.68
CA VAL A 86 -2.59 -15.24 29.05
C VAL A 86 -3.61 -15.95 28.18
N GLN A 87 -4.65 -16.49 28.81
CA GLN A 87 -5.71 -17.23 28.13
C GLN A 87 -7.08 -16.82 28.65
N GLY A 88 -7.90 -16.30 27.76
CA GLY A 88 -9.13 -15.67 28.20
C GLY A 88 -9.83 -14.89 27.11
N SER A 89 -10.61 -13.90 27.54
CA SER A 89 -11.06 -12.87 26.63
C SER A 89 -11.06 -11.50 27.29
N HIS A 90 -10.92 -10.43 26.50
CA HIS A 90 -10.98 -9.05 26.98
C HIS A 90 -9.88 -8.67 27.98
N ASP A 91 -8.76 -9.40 28.01
CA ASP A 91 -7.67 -9.08 28.94
C ASP A 91 -6.75 -8.02 28.32
N THR A 92 -6.27 -7.09 29.15
CA THR A 92 -5.25 -6.09 28.76
C THR A 92 -3.93 -6.44 29.41
N VAL A 93 -2.91 -6.72 28.61
CA VAL A 93 -1.55 -7.03 29.08
C VAL A 93 -0.64 -5.83 28.86
N ASN A 94 -0.18 -5.22 29.96
CA ASN A 94 0.83 -4.17 29.97
C ASN A 94 2.20 -4.80 30.20
N MET A 95 3.04 -4.80 29.17
CA MET A 95 4.42 -5.28 29.27
C MET A 95 5.35 -4.20 29.84
N ASP A 96 6.39 -4.62 30.54
CA ASP A 96 7.49 -3.74 30.95
C ASP A 96 8.42 -3.53 29.73
N PRO A 97 8.60 -2.30 29.23
CA PRO A 97 9.34 -2.07 27.98
C PRO A 97 10.80 -2.55 28.04
N ASN A 98 11.27 -3.16 26.94
CA ASN A 98 12.65 -3.59 26.76
C ASN A 98 13.13 -4.54 27.88
N SER A 99 12.30 -5.50 28.26
CA SER A 99 12.54 -6.32 29.44
C SER A 99 12.84 -7.80 29.17
N ASP A 100 13.11 -8.19 27.92
CA ASP A 100 13.29 -9.59 27.50
C ASP A 100 12.08 -10.48 27.88
N SER A 101 10.88 -9.92 27.86
CA SER A 101 9.65 -10.64 28.22
C SER A 101 9.14 -11.49 27.06
N TYR A 102 8.53 -12.64 27.38
CA TYR A 102 7.88 -13.54 26.45
C TYR A 102 6.43 -13.78 26.89
N LEU A 103 5.48 -13.37 26.06
CA LEU A 103 4.06 -13.57 26.30
C LEU A 103 3.47 -14.47 25.21
N GLY A 104 2.74 -15.52 25.59
CA GLY A 104 1.86 -16.26 24.70
C GLY A 104 0.41 -15.83 24.89
N ILE A 105 -0.25 -15.43 23.82
CA ILE A 105 -1.62 -14.90 23.83
C ILE A 105 -2.58 -15.96 23.28
N TYR A 106 -3.70 -16.16 23.99
CA TYR A 106 -4.74 -17.12 23.63
C TYR A 106 -6.13 -16.53 23.88
N GLY A 107 -7.05 -16.76 22.95
CA GLY A 107 -8.46 -16.37 23.09
C GLY A 107 -8.77 -15.01 22.47
N THR A 108 -9.93 -14.43 22.74
CA THR A 108 -10.47 -13.32 21.93
C THR A 108 -10.37 -11.96 22.60
N ASP A 109 -10.42 -10.88 21.82
CA ASP A 109 -10.52 -9.51 22.33
C ASP A 109 -9.38 -9.12 23.28
N GLN A 110 -8.19 -9.68 23.06
CA GLN A 110 -7.01 -9.41 23.86
C GLN A 110 -6.42 -8.04 23.50
N LYS A 111 -5.71 -7.40 24.43
CA LYS A 111 -4.98 -6.17 24.17
C LYS A 111 -3.58 -6.27 24.74
N VAL A 112 -2.56 -5.91 23.96
CA VAL A 112 -1.17 -5.86 24.43
C VAL A 112 -0.62 -4.46 24.27
N ASN A 113 -0.04 -3.93 25.35
CA ASN A 113 0.58 -2.62 25.38
C ASN A 113 2.06 -2.75 25.68
N ASN A 114 2.86 -1.84 25.09
CA ASN A 114 4.30 -1.68 25.33
C ASN A 114 5.19 -2.88 24.95
N ASP A 115 4.77 -3.70 23.98
CA ASP A 115 5.65 -4.74 23.41
C ASP A 115 6.77 -4.09 22.58
N THR A 116 7.85 -3.63 23.20
CA THR A 116 8.87 -2.80 22.52
C THR A 116 10.28 -3.32 22.78
N GLY A 117 11.14 -3.19 21.77
CA GLY A 117 12.55 -3.54 21.90
C GLY A 117 12.81 -5.05 21.82
N ASN A 118 13.09 -5.69 22.95
CA ASN A 118 13.45 -7.12 23.05
C ASN A 118 12.36 -7.97 23.71
N ASP A 119 11.17 -7.43 23.88
CA ASP A 119 9.98 -8.17 24.28
C ASP A 119 9.39 -8.93 23.07
N TYR A 120 8.67 -10.02 23.35
CA TYR A 120 8.03 -10.88 22.34
C TYR A 120 6.65 -11.31 22.83
N ALA A 121 5.59 -10.77 22.24
CA ALA A 121 4.21 -11.10 22.57
C ALA A 121 3.53 -11.90 21.45
N ASN A 122 3.65 -13.22 21.47
CA ASN A 122 3.24 -14.08 20.37
C ASN A 122 1.75 -14.46 20.42
N VAL A 123 1.09 -14.38 19.27
CA VAL A 123 -0.26 -14.91 19.03
C VAL A 123 -0.15 -16.43 18.88
N ALA A 124 -0.74 -17.18 19.82
CA ALA A 124 -0.36 -18.57 20.05
C ALA A 124 -1.51 -19.59 20.12
N GLY A 125 -2.77 -19.16 20.15
CA GLY A 125 -3.93 -20.05 20.10
C GLY A 125 -4.73 -19.85 18.83
N ASP A 126 -5.22 -20.91 18.20
CA ASP A 126 -6.09 -20.77 17.02
C ASP A 126 -7.35 -19.97 17.37
N GLY A 127 -7.74 -19.02 16.51
CA GLY A 127 -8.91 -18.17 16.76
C GLY A 127 -8.65 -17.05 17.76
N THR A 128 -7.39 -16.66 17.95
CA THR A 128 -7.03 -15.57 18.87
C THR A 128 -7.32 -14.23 18.22
N SER A 129 -7.92 -13.31 18.96
CA SER A 129 -8.09 -11.92 18.53
C SER A 129 -7.33 -11.00 19.46
N VAL A 130 -6.50 -10.10 18.92
CA VAL A 130 -5.61 -9.24 19.71
C VAL A 130 -5.35 -7.88 19.06
N ASP A 131 -5.38 -6.83 19.88
CA ASP A 131 -4.94 -5.47 19.54
C ASP A 131 -3.57 -5.17 20.17
N PHE A 132 -2.54 -5.08 19.34
CA PHE A 132 -1.22 -4.58 19.73
C PHE A 132 -1.21 -3.05 19.64
N THR A 133 -1.02 -2.39 20.78
CA THR A 133 -0.88 -0.94 20.81
C THR A 133 0.57 -0.50 20.91
N GLY A 134 0.90 0.52 20.13
CA GLY A 134 2.23 1.08 20.07
C GLY A 134 2.66 1.27 18.62
N THR A 135 3.97 1.31 18.44
CA THR A 135 4.64 1.27 17.13
C THR A 135 5.97 0.56 17.34
N GLY A 136 6.41 -0.22 16.37
CA GLY A 136 7.70 -0.91 16.40
C GLY A 136 7.68 -2.14 17.32
N ASN A 137 6.51 -2.72 17.53
CA ASN A 137 6.33 -3.99 18.18
C ASN A 137 6.94 -5.11 17.32
N ASN A 138 7.34 -6.22 17.96
CA ASN A 138 7.91 -7.37 17.25
C ASN A 138 7.38 -8.67 17.83
N PHE A 139 6.39 -9.25 17.16
CA PHE A 139 5.72 -10.45 17.62
C PHE A 139 5.73 -11.57 16.58
N GLY A 140 5.46 -12.78 17.07
CA GLY A 140 5.27 -13.96 16.24
C GLY A 140 3.83 -14.42 16.19
N VAL A 141 3.42 -14.98 15.06
CA VAL A 141 2.14 -15.66 14.87
C VAL A 141 2.42 -17.14 14.66
N VAL A 142 1.88 -17.98 15.55
CA VAL A 142 2.19 -19.42 15.61
C VAL A 142 0.94 -20.30 15.52
N SER A 143 -0.23 -19.70 15.32
CA SER A 143 -1.56 -20.32 15.26
C SER A 143 -2.32 -19.88 14.00
N ASN A 144 -3.54 -20.39 13.81
CA ASN A 144 -4.36 -20.12 12.61
C ASN A 144 -5.72 -19.52 12.97
N ASN A 145 -6.32 -18.84 12.01
CA ASN A 145 -7.61 -18.16 12.09
C ASN A 145 -7.63 -17.03 13.12
N ASP A 146 -6.51 -16.33 13.24
CA ASP A 146 -6.32 -15.24 14.19
C ASP A 146 -6.75 -13.90 13.58
N ASP A 147 -7.18 -12.95 14.43
CA ASP A 147 -7.63 -11.60 14.05
C ASP A 147 -6.76 -10.59 14.81
N ILE A 148 -5.87 -9.93 14.09
CA ILE A 148 -4.75 -9.20 14.68
C ILE A 148 -4.83 -7.75 14.24
N THR A 149 -4.97 -6.83 15.19
CA THR A 149 -4.79 -5.41 14.93
C THR A 149 -3.40 -4.96 15.37
N ALA A 150 -2.61 -4.42 14.44
CA ALA A 150 -1.24 -3.95 14.67
C ALA A 150 -0.92 -2.78 13.73
N SER A 151 0.11 -1.98 13.99
CA SER A 151 0.53 -0.92 13.06
C SER A 151 1.96 -0.48 13.32
N HIS A 152 2.74 -0.31 12.25
CA HIS A 152 4.17 0.03 12.29
C HIS A 152 5.05 -1.05 12.95
N ASP A 153 4.69 -2.31 12.78
CA ASP A 153 5.22 -3.45 13.53
C ASP A 153 5.99 -4.45 12.65
N ASN A 154 6.74 -5.34 13.31
CA ASN A 154 7.42 -6.45 12.65
C ASN A 154 6.76 -7.76 13.07
N ILE A 155 6.15 -8.44 12.11
CA ILE A 155 5.30 -9.60 12.33
C ILE A 155 6.00 -10.83 11.74
N ASN A 156 6.20 -11.88 12.55
CA ASN A 156 6.89 -13.08 12.11
C ASN A 156 5.94 -14.28 12.11
N LEU A 157 5.57 -14.77 10.93
CA LEU A 157 4.69 -15.94 10.80
C LEU A 157 5.54 -17.21 10.77
N LEU A 158 5.11 -18.25 11.48
CA LEU A 158 5.65 -19.59 11.27
C LEU A 158 5.19 -20.16 9.92
N SER A 159 5.71 -21.33 9.54
CA SER A 159 5.26 -22.02 8.32
C SER A 159 3.91 -22.72 8.52
N GLY A 160 3.04 -22.60 7.51
CA GLY A 160 1.74 -23.24 7.45
C GLY A 160 0.64 -22.45 8.16
N ILE A 161 0.82 -21.15 8.30
CA ILE A 161 -0.12 -20.23 8.94
C ILE A 161 -1.22 -19.88 7.95
N SER A 162 -2.49 -19.94 8.37
CA SER A 162 -3.61 -19.82 7.44
C SER A 162 -4.88 -19.25 8.06
N GLY A 163 -5.59 -18.44 7.27
CA GLY A 163 -6.88 -17.86 7.63
C GLY A 163 -6.81 -16.73 8.64
N ASP A 164 -5.61 -16.17 8.84
CA ASP A 164 -5.39 -15.05 9.73
C ASP A 164 -5.71 -13.74 9.02
N ASP A 165 -6.27 -12.80 9.76
CA ASP A 165 -6.63 -11.46 9.31
C ASP A 165 -5.79 -10.43 10.09
N PHE A 166 -5.16 -9.51 9.37
CA PHE A 166 -4.30 -8.48 9.95
C PHE A 166 -4.81 -7.10 9.59
N ASP A 167 -5.39 -6.41 10.57
CA ASP A 167 -5.83 -5.02 10.46
C ASP A 167 -4.70 -4.07 10.88
N GLY A 168 -4.24 -3.21 9.98
CA GLY A 168 -3.04 -2.43 10.27
C GLY A 168 -2.56 -1.50 9.20
N SER A 169 -1.36 -0.98 9.35
CA SER A 169 -0.69 -0.17 8.33
C SER A 169 0.78 0.00 8.73
N TYR A 170 1.64 0.12 7.72
CA TYR A 170 3.09 0.27 7.88
C TYR A 170 3.80 -0.93 8.52
N ASP A 171 3.22 -2.12 8.40
CA ASP A 171 3.73 -3.34 8.99
C ASP A 171 4.72 -4.07 8.08
N THR A 172 5.62 -4.85 8.67
CA THR A 172 6.52 -5.75 7.95
C THR A 172 6.29 -7.17 8.39
N PHE A 173 5.80 -8.00 7.47
CA PHE A 173 5.59 -9.43 7.67
C PHE A 173 6.80 -10.21 7.19
N ASN A 174 7.25 -11.17 7.98
CA ASN A 174 8.22 -12.18 7.62
C ASN A 174 7.52 -13.54 7.66
N ALA A 175 7.02 -13.97 6.52
CA ALA A 175 6.31 -15.22 6.34
C ALA A 175 7.27 -16.41 6.28
N GLY A 176 6.82 -17.51 6.87
CA GLY A 176 7.49 -18.79 6.87
C GLY A 176 7.39 -19.47 5.52
N SER A 177 6.59 -20.53 5.41
CA SER A 177 6.43 -21.29 4.16
C SER A 177 5.08 -21.96 4.14
N ASN A 178 4.36 -21.83 3.04
CA ASN A 178 2.98 -22.27 2.86
C ASN A 178 2.00 -21.48 3.72
N ASP A 179 2.20 -20.17 3.80
CA ASP A 179 1.34 -19.27 4.56
C ASP A 179 0.24 -18.66 3.67
N SER A 180 -0.95 -18.41 4.23
CA SER A 180 -2.12 -17.87 3.52
C SER A 180 -2.94 -16.98 4.45
N PHE A 181 -2.76 -15.67 4.36
CA PHE A 181 -3.35 -14.71 5.30
C PHE A 181 -3.81 -13.43 4.60
N ASP A 182 -4.65 -12.67 5.29
CA ASP A 182 -5.27 -11.47 4.78
C ASP A 182 -4.66 -10.26 5.51
N VAL A 183 -4.42 -9.17 4.79
CA VAL A 183 -3.92 -7.91 5.34
C VAL A 183 -4.87 -6.81 4.92
N ASP A 184 -5.52 -6.16 5.87
CA ASP A 184 -6.33 -4.95 5.67
C ASP A 184 -5.54 -3.75 6.21
N GLY A 185 -5.16 -2.85 5.31
CA GLY A 185 -4.21 -1.81 5.66
C GLY A 185 -3.65 -1.06 4.49
N SER A 186 -2.63 -0.26 4.77
CA SER A 186 -1.86 0.51 3.79
C SER A 186 -0.38 0.52 4.18
N ASP A 187 0.50 0.66 3.18
CA ASP A 187 1.95 0.70 3.33
C ASP A 187 2.57 -0.54 4.01
N ASP A 188 1.94 -1.71 3.86
CA ASP A 188 2.39 -2.97 4.45
C ASP A 188 3.39 -3.74 3.58
N HIS A 189 4.30 -4.52 4.17
CA HIS A 189 5.28 -5.28 3.40
C HIS A 189 5.42 -6.74 3.83
N VAL A 190 5.13 -7.66 2.90
CA VAL A 190 5.19 -9.10 3.12
C VAL A 190 6.43 -9.73 2.49
N ASN A 191 7.38 -10.14 3.32
CA ASN A 191 8.53 -10.94 2.92
C ASN A 191 8.23 -12.44 3.07
N GLY A 192 8.25 -13.19 1.98
CA GLY A 192 8.05 -14.65 2.04
C GLY A 192 8.70 -15.39 0.88
N ASN A 193 8.07 -16.46 0.42
CA ASN A 193 8.50 -17.28 -0.70
C ASN A 193 7.31 -17.69 -1.59
N SER A 194 7.59 -18.39 -2.70
CA SER A 194 6.58 -18.78 -3.69
C SER A 194 5.54 -19.83 -3.26
N SER A 195 5.60 -20.30 -2.02
CA SER A 195 4.53 -21.12 -1.44
C SER A 195 3.56 -20.31 -0.58
N ASP A 196 3.86 -19.04 -0.33
CA ASP A 196 3.06 -18.16 0.50
C ASP A 196 2.12 -17.35 -0.38
N ASN A 197 1.03 -16.92 0.25
CA ASN A 197 -0.07 -16.26 -0.38
C ASN A 197 -0.61 -15.19 0.57
N VAL A 198 -0.83 -13.98 0.07
CA VAL A 198 -1.43 -12.90 0.83
C VAL A 198 -2.59 -12.30 0.04
N ASP A 199 -3.67 -11.99 0.73
CA ASP A 199 -4.78 -11.20 0.22
C ASP A 199 -4.70 -9.80 0.85
N PHE A 200 -4.45 -8.75 0.05
CA PHE A 200 -4.53 -7.37 0.53
C PHE A 200 -5.96 -6.87 0.38
N SER A 201 -6.74 -6.97 1.47
CA SER A 201 -8.17 -6.69 1.48
C SER A 201 -8.48 -5.29 2.06
N GLY A 202 -9.77 -4.94 2.24
CA GLY A 202 -10.13 -3.75 3.06
C GLY A 202 -10.25 -2.36 2.39
N GLY A 203 -9.67 -2.15 1.22
CA GLY A 203 -10.01 -1.02 0.34
C GLY A 203 -9.07 0.21 0.36
N ASP A 204 -7.95 0.15 1.07
CA ASP A 204 -6.83 1.10 0.92
C ASP A 204 -5.44 0.44 0.95
N TYR A 205 -5.20 -0.59 0.12
CA TYR A 205 -3.91 -1.28 -0.03
C TYR A 205 -2.81 -0.44 -0.72
N SER A 206 -2.86 0.88 -0.57
CA SER A 206 -1.88 1.77 -1.19
C SER A 206 -0.52 1.63 -0.49
N GLY A 207 0.52 1.37 -1.27
CA GLY A 207 1.88 1.18 -0.73
C GLY A 207 2.18 -0.24 -0.23
N ASP A 208 1.17 -1.10 -0.18
CA ASP A 208 1.33 -2.50 0.24
C ASP A 208 2.18 -3.27 -0.75
N GLY A 209 2.93 -4.26 -0.29
CA GLY A 209 3.82 -4.98 -1.16
C GLY A 209 4.29 -6.32 -0.68
N THR A 210 4.84 -7.11 -1.60
CA THR A 210 5.40 -8.43 -1.31
C THR A 210 6.86 -8.56 -1.76
N SER A 211 7.60 -9.54 -1.23
CA SER A 211 8.94 -9.89 -1.69
C SER A 211 9.19 -11.39 -1.60
N GLY A 212 10.19 -11.88 -2.33
CA GLY A 212 10.59 -13.30 -2.29
C GLY A 212 9.70 -14.26 -3.08
N GLY A 213 8.72 -13.73 -3.83
CA GLY A 213 7.87 -14.49 -4.75
C GLY A 213 6.54 -14.94 -4.15
N VAL A 214 6.12 -14.36 -3.02
CA VAL A 214 4.79 -14.51 -2.42
C VAL A 214 3.71 -14.23 -3.47
N GLY A 215 2.69 -15.09 -3.51
CA GLY A 215 1.50 -14.84 -4.31
C GLY A 215 0.65 -13.75 -3.67
N ASP A 216 0.22 -12.78 -4.48
CA ASP A 216 -0.79 -11.80 -4.11
C ASP A 216 -2.09 -12.19 -4.85
N GLU A 217 -3.15 -12.52 -4.10
CA GLU A 217 -4.44 -12.97 -4.67
C GLU A 217 -5.17 -11.85 -5.41
N ASP A 218 -5.00 -10.60 -4.97
CA ASP A 218 -5.74 -9.43 -5.45
C ASP A 218 -4.96 -8.60 -6.48
N GLY A 219 -3.65 -8.83 -6.59
CA GLY A 219 -2.78 -8.21 -7.60
C GLY A 219 -2.57 -6.70 -7.39
N GLY A 220 -2.82 -6.21 -6.19
CA GLY A 220 -2.68 -4.82 -5.76
C GLY A 220 -1.36 -4.51 -5.03
N GLY A 221 -0.61 -5.53 -4.62
CA GLY A 221 0.64 -5.41 -3.86
C GLY A 221 1.86 -5.12 -4.73
N TRP A 222 2.60 -4.09 -4.37
CA TRP A 222 3.93 -3.71 -4.83
C TRP A 222 4.96 -4.83 -4.59
N ASP A 223 5.51 -5.46 -5.63
CA ASP A 223 6.54 -6.48 -5.45
C ASP A 223 7.95 -5.86 -5.19
N GLY A 224 8.22 -5.42 -3.96
CA GLY A 224 9.58 -5.64 -3.44
C GLY A 224 10.19 -4.63 -2.47
N GLY A 225 10.76 -5.19 -1.39
CA GLY A 225 11.88 -4.65 -0.66
C GLY A 225 13.18 -5.42 -0.98
N GLY A 226 14.25 -4.70 -1.31
CA GLY A 226 15.62 -5.22 -1.19
C GLY A 226 16.57 -5.00 -2.38
N GLY A 227 16.94 -3.76 -2.69
CA GLY A 227 18.14 -3.44 -3.51
C GLY A 227 18.10 -3.79 -5.00
N PHE A 228 17.01 -4.39 -5.48
CA PHE A 228 16.70 -4.64 -6.88
C PHE A 228 15.69 -3.60 -7.40
N TYR A 229 15.65 -3.36 -8.71
CA TYR A 229 14.60 -2.54 -9.31
C TYR A 229 13.28 -3.32 -9.25
N GLY A 230 12.19 -2.68 -8.82
CA GLY A 230 10.82 -3.16 -9.09
C GLY A 230 10.51 -2.95 -10.58
N TYR A 231 9.81 -3.91 -11.20
CA TYR A 231 9.51 -3.87 -12.63
C TYR A 231 8.00 -3.84 -12.85
N TYR A 232 7.53 -2.76 -13.46
CA TYR A 232 6.13 -2.46 -13.62
C TYR A 232 5.80 -2.24 -15.08
N GLY A 233 4.53 -2.34 -15.45
CA GLY A 233 4.10 -2.09 -16.81
C GLY A 233 2.67 -1.57 -16.91
N GLY A 234 2.31 -1.15 -18.12
CA GLY A 234 0.98 -0.66 -18.47
C GLY A 234 0.66 -0.97 -19.93
N TYR A 235 -0.62 -0.99 -20.28
CA TYR A 235 -1.09 -1.44 -21.59
C TYR A 235 -2.16 -0.55 -22.18
N GLY A 236 -1.94 -0.10 -23.42
CA GLY A 236 -3.00 0.43 -24.26
C GLY A 236 -3.80 -0.67 -24.96
N PHE A 237 -4.99 -1.01 -24.42
CA PHE A 237 -5.93 -1.91 -25.09
C PHE A 237 -6.80 -1.17 -26.10
N ALA A 238 -7.06 -1.76 -27.27
CA ALA A 238 -7.91 -1.19 -28.30
C ALA A 238 -8.74 -2.26 -29.04
N GLY A 239 -9.81 -1.80 -29.66
CA GLY A 239 -10.75 -2.64 -30.41
C GLY A 239 -12.15 -2.59 -29.83
N ASN A 240 -13.02 -3.51 -30.27
CA ASN A 240 -14.38 -3.56 -29.73
C ASN A 240 -14.37 -4.03 -28.27
N ALA A 241 -15.45 -3.72 -27.53
CA ALA A 241 -15.56 -4.06 -26.11
C ALA A 241 -15.37 -5.55 -25.78
N ALA A 242 -15.72 -6.46 -26.70
CA ALA A 242 -15.49 -7.90 -26.49
C ALA A 242 -14.01 -8.27 -26.67
N THR A 243 -13.30 -7.65 -27.61
CA THR A 243 -11.85 -7.80 -27.79
C THR A 243 -11.10 -7.28 -26.57
N VAL A 244 -11.41 -6.06 -26.11
CA VAL A 244 -10.79 -5.47 -24.92
C VAL A 244 -11.10 -6.29 -23.67
N LYS A 245 -12.37 -6.68 -23.46
CA LYS A 245 -12.74 -7.53 -22.31
C LYS A 245 -12.04 -8.89 -22.33
N ALA A 246 -11.85 -9.47 -23.51
CA ALA A 246 -11.08 -10.70 -23.66
C ALA A 246 -9.58 -10.48 -23.46
N ALA A 247 -9.05 -9.29 -23.76
CA ALA A 247 -7.65 -8.95 -23.57
C ALA A 247 -7.31 -8.80 -22.08
N VAL A 248 -8.07 -7.99 -21.35
CA VAL A 248 -7.90 -7.79 -19.89
C VAL A 248 -8.23 -9.03 -19.07
N GLY A 249 -9.06 -9.94 -19.60
CA GLY A 249 -9.45 -11.19 -18.93
C GLY A 249 -8.69 -12.45 -19.40
N LYS A 250 -7.64 -12.30 -20.21
CA LYS A 250 -6.78 -13.42 -20.62
C LYS A 250 -5.66 -13.62 -19.62
N ASP A 251 -5.30 -14.87 -19.40
CA ASP A 251 -4.05 -15.25 -18.73
C ASP A 251 -2.86 -14.75 -19.58
N VAL A 252 -1.80 -14.29 -18.91
CA VAL A 252 -0.67 -13.39 -19.34
C VAL A 252 0.16 -13.86 -20.56
N GLY A 253 -0.25 -14.93 -21.22
CA GLY A 253 0.61 -15.86 -21.95
C GLY A 253 1.14 -15.44 -23.32
N ALA A 254 0.92 -14.22 -23.83
CA ALA A 254 1.49 -13.81 -25.11
C ALA A 254 2.73 -12.92 -24.94
N ILE A 255 2.60 -11.80 -24.23
CA ILE A 255 3.69 -10.82 -24.03
C ILE A 255 4.64 -11.30 -22.93
N ALA A 256 4.13 -11.73 -21.77
CA ALA A 256 4.98 -12.31 -20.73
C ALA A 256 5.72 -13.57 -21.24
N SER A 257 5.06 -14.43 -22.02
CA SER A 257 5.72 -15.58 -22.67
C SER A 257 6.78 -15.17 -23.69
N TYR A 258 6.56 -14.08 -24.44
CA TYR A 258 7.55 -13.55 -25.36
C TYR A 258 8.78 -13.04 -24.59
N ASP A 259 8.57 -12.30 -23.52
CA ASP A 259 9.65 -11.78 -22.66
C ASP A 259 10.42 -12.93 -21.98
N LEU A 260 9.72 -13.93 -21.43
CA LEU A 260 10.33 -15.15 -20.89
C LEU A 260 11.11 -15.93 -21.95
N ALA A 261 10.57 -16.06 -23.17
CA ALA A 261 11.25 -16.75 -24.28
C ALA A 261 12.53 -16.04 -24.74
N ASN A 262 12.65 -14.73 -24.47
CA ASN A 262 13.84 -13.92 -24.73
C ASN A 262 14.71 -13.72 -23.47
N SER A 263 14.46 -14.47 -22.39
CA SER A 263 15.15 -14.34 -21.10
C SER A 263 15.00 -12.96 -20.44
N ASN A 264 13.97 -12.20 -20.81
CA ASN A 264 13.61 -10.92 -20.21
C ASN A 264 12.61 -11.12 -19.06
N GLN A 265 13.06 -11.78 -17.99
CA GLN A 265 12.23 -12.03 -16.81
C GLN A 265 11.65 -10.73 -16.20
N PRO A 266 12.40 -9.62 -16.11
CA PRO A 266 11.85 -8.33 -15.70
C PRO A 266 10.69 -7.82 -16.54
N GLY A 267 10.79 -7.94 -17.87
CA GLY A 267 9.71 -7.56 -18.77
C GLY A 267 8.47 -8.46 -18.61
N ALA A 268 8.66 -9.73 -18.28
CA ALA A 268 7.54 -10.63 -18.01
C ALA A 268 6.81 -10.28 -16.70
N THR A 269 7.54 -9.89 -15.65
CA THR A 269 6.95 -9.39 -14.40
C THR A 269 6.18 -8.09 -14.64
N ALA A 270 6.77 -7.13 -15.36
CA ALA A 270 6.11 -5.88 -15.76
C ALA A 270 4.85 -6.13 -16.60
N ALA A 271 4.90 -7.11 -17.50
CA ALA A 271 3.77 -7.51 -18.35
C ALA A 271 2.61 -8.07 -17.51
N GLU A 272 2.90 -8.77 -16.43
CA GLU A 272 1.90 -9.32 -15.53
C GLU A 272 1.28 -8.23 -14.66
N ALA A 273 2.11 -7.39 -14.04
CA ALA A 273 1.66 -6.27 -13.22
C ALA A 273 0.71 -5.33 -13.99
N GLY A 274 1.10 -4.91 -15.20
CA GLY A 274 0.26 -4.03 -16.02
C GLY A 274 -1.08 -4.64 -16.43
N LEU A 275 -1.14 -5.96 -16.64
CA LEU A 275 -2.38 -6.62 -17.06
C LEU A 275 -3.35 -6.74 -15.89
N LYS A 276 -2.84 -7.06 -14.69
CA LYS A 276 -3.63 -7.11 -13.46
C LYS A 276 -4.20 -5.74 -13.13
N GLN A 277 -3.38 -4.69 -13.19
CA GLN A 277 -3.81 -3.31 -12.97
C GLN A 277 -4.92 -2.89 -13.97
N ALA A 278 -4.75 -3.17 -15.27
CA ALA A 278 -5.79 -2.89 -16.25
C ALA A 278 -7.08 -3.71 -16.04
N ALA A 279 -6.96 -4.97 -15.61
CA ALA A 279 -8.11 -5.83 -15.32
C ALA A 279 -8.90 -5.33 -14.10
N PHE A 280 -8.20 -4.88 -13.06
CA PHE A 280 -8.80 -4.25 -11.90
C PHE A 280 -9.57 -2.99 -12.28
N ILE A 281 -8.94 -2.08 -13.03
CA ILE A 281 -9.57 -0.84 -13.51
C ILE A 281 -10.76 -1.12 -14.43
N ALA A 282 -10.70 -2.15 -15.28
CA ALA A 282 -11.82 -2.58 -16.11
C ALA A 282 -13.02 -3.10 -15.30
N GLY A 283 -12.80 -3.56 -14.07
CA GLY A 283 -13.83 -3.94 -13.10
C GLY A 283 -14.43 -2.75 -12.32
N ALA A 284 -13.72 -1.61 -12.27
CA ALA A 284 -14.13 -0.43 -11.53
C ALA A 284 -15.33 0.31 -12.18
N THR A 285 -16.02 1.14 -11.39
CA THR A 285 -17.14 1.94 -11.89
C THR A 285 -16.63 3.04 -12.81
N ALA A 286 -16.96 2.96 -14.10
CA ALA A 286 -16.54 3.94 -15.10
C ALA A 286 -17.09 5.35 -14.81
N THR A 287 -16.25 6.36 -15.02
CA THR A 287 -16.60 7.79 -14.96
C THR A 287 -16.36 8.45 -16.31
N VAL A 288 -16.86 9.68 -16.53
CA VAL A 288 -16.70 10.40 -17.79
C VAL A 288 -16.31 11.84 -17.53
N GLY A 289 -15.02 12.15 -17.62
CA GLY A 289 -14.42 13.46 -17.42
C GLY A 289 -14.53 14.00 -15.99
N THR A 290 -14.76 13.12 -15.01
CA THR A 290 -14.90 13.46 -13.60
C THR A 290 -14.13 12.49 -12.69
N GLY A 291 -13.29 11.64 -13.26
CA GLY A 291 -12.49 10.70 -12.49
C GLY A 291 -11.30 11.37 -11.82
N SER A 292 -10.42 10.56 -11.26
CA SER A 292 -9.13 10.99 -10.73
C SER A 292 -8.02 10.23 -11.43
N ALA A 293 -6.85 10.85 -11.55
CA ALA A 293 -5.68 10.17 -12.05
C ALA A 293 -5.25 9.11 -11.03
N VAL A 294 -4.86 7.94 -11.51
CA VAL A 294 -4.25 6.88 -10.71
C VAL A 294 -2.75 6.95 -10.95
N LEU A 295 -1.95 6.84 -9.90
CA LEU A 295 -0.49 7.04 -9.95
C LEU A 295 0.22 5.79 -9.42
N GLU A 296 1.31 5.41 -10.06
CA GLU A 296 2.07 4.17 -9.80
C GLU A 296 3.05 4.26 -8.62
N GLY A 297 3.00 5.35 -7.84
CA GLY A 297 3.91 5.60 -6.72
C GLY A 297 5.36 5.95 -7.10
N ALA A 298 5.78 5.76 -8.36
CA ALA A 298 7.11 6.11 -8.86
C ALA A 298 7.13 7.34 -9.79
N LYS A 299 8.17 8.17 -9.71
CA LYS A 299 8.34 9.35 -10.58
C LYS A 299 9.79 9.64 -10.96
N TRP A 300 10.02 10.43 -11.99
CA TRP A 300 11.37 10.92 -12.30
C TRP A 300 11.83 11.97 -11.26
N ASP A 301 13.04 11.78 -10.72
CA ASP A 301 13.67 12.76 -9.82
C ASP A 301 14.27 13.97 -10.53
N SER A 302 14.51 13.84 -11.83
CA SER A 302 15.05 14.91 -12.68
C SER A 302 13.93 15.69 -13.35
N GLN A 303 14.06 17.02 -13.38
CA GLN A 303 13.21 17.91 -14.17
C GLN A 303 13.48 17.80 -15.68
N VAL A 304 14.61 17.21 -16.07
CA VAL A 304 14.93 16.90 -17.47
C VAL A 304 14.91 15.39 -17.65
N VAL A 305 14.01 14.90 -18.49
CA VAL A 305 13.88 13.48 -18.83
C VAL A 305 14.31 13.30 -20.28
N THR A 306 15.30 12.45 -20.52
CA THR A 306 15.79 12.18 -21.88
C THR A 306 14.96 11.09 -22.54
N TRP A 307 14.73 11.20 -23.84
CA TRP A 307 14.00 10.18 -24.59
C TRP A 307 14.68 9.89 -25.93
N SER A 308 14.41 8.70 -26.48
CA SER A 308 14.84 8.33 -27.83
C SER A 308 13.74 7.56 -28.53
N VAL A 309 13.67 7.68 -29.86
CA VAL A 309 12.75 6.91 -30.69
C VAL A 309 13.51 5.94 -31.60
N GLY A 310 13.04 4.71 -31.63
CA GLY A 310 13.53 3.63 -32.48
C GLY A 310 12.96 3.71 -33.89
N THR A 311 13.54 2.91 -34.78
CA THR A 311 13.08 2.83 -36.17
C THR A 311 11.65 2.25 -36.25
N GLY A 312 10.80 2.83 -37.10
CA GLY A 312 9.44 2.35 -37.32
C GLY A 312 8.37 3.07 -36.49
N VAL A 313 8.76 3.98 -35.61
CA VAL A 313 7.85 4.88 -34.91
C VAL A 313 7.93 6.29 -35.52
N ASP A 314 6.80 6.98 -35.62
CA ASP A 314 6.75 8.37 -36.10
C ASP A 314 7.33 9.33 -35.03
N GLU A 315 8.55 9.81 -35.27
CA GLU A 315 9.27 10.74 -34.40
C GLU A 315 8.49 12.04 -34.14
N ALA A 316 7.76 12.56 -35.14
CA ALA A 316 6.98 13.79 -34.99
C ALA A 316 5.77 13.56 -34.07
N ALA A 317 5.14 12.38 -34.15
CA ALA A 317 4.07 12.00 -33.25
C ALA A 317 4.58 11.82 -31.80
N ALA A 318 5.73 11.17 -31.62
CA ALA A 318 6.35 11.00 -30.31
C ALA A 318 6.74 12.35 -29.68
N ALA A 319 7.37 13.24 -30.45
CA ALA A 319 7.72 14.59 -30.00
C ALA A 319 6.49 15.41 -29.57
N GLN A 320 5.36 15.27 -30.30
CA GLN A 320 4.12 15.94 -29.95
C GLN A 320 3.49 15.39 -28.65
N ALA A 321 3.59 14.09 -28.41
CA ALA A 321 3.13 13.48 -27.16
C ALA A 321 3.95 13.99 -25.96
N PHE A 322 5.28 14.00 -26.06
CA PHE A 322 6.15 14.61 -25.04
C PHE A 322 5.86 16.10 -24.83
N ALA A 323 5.60 16.86 -25.90
CA ALA A 323 5.24 18.27 -25.78
C ALA A 323 3.91 18.50 -25.05
N SER A 324 2.99 17.54 -25.10
CA SER A 324 1.71 17.58 -24.38
C SER A 324 1.95 17.29 -22.89
N TRP A 325 2.70 16.24 -22.58
CA TRP A 325 3.08 15.91 -21.20
C TRP A 325 3.96 16.98 -20.54
N ALA A 326 4.83 17.66 -21.30
CA ALA A 326 5.63 18.78 -20.78
C ALA A 326 4.73 19.90 -20.23
N GLN A 327 3.60 20.17 -20.88
CA GLN A 327 2.65 21.19 -20.44
C GLN A 327 1.90 20.76 -19.17
N ALA A 328 1.56 19.48 -19.04
CA ALA A 328 0.82 18.93 -17.91
C ALA A 328 1.68 18.72 -16.65
N THR A 329 2.94 18.31 -16.83
CA THR A 329 3.85 17.94 -15.72
C THR A 329 4.81 19.06 -15.34
N GLY A 330 5.15 19.94 -16.29
CA GLY A 330 6.23 20.90 -16.15
C GLY A 330 7.63 20.34 -16.40
N LEU A 331 7.76 19.04 -16.71
CA LEU A 331 9.03 18.42 -17.09
C LEU A 331 9.54 18.93 -18.42
N THR A 332 10.86 18.92 -18.58
CA THR A 332 11.53 19.15 -19.86
C THR A 332 11.91 17.81 -20.48
N PHE A 333 11.41 17.54 -21.69
CA PHE A 333 11.79 16.34 -22.45
C PHE A 333 12.87 16.66 -23.47
N GLN A 334 13.98 15.93 -23.41
CA GLN A 334 15.11 16.11 -24.32
C GLN A 334 15.35 14.85 -25.14
N GLU A 335 15.21 14.96 -26.45
CA GLU A 335 15.57 13.86 -27.35
C GLU A 335 17.08 13.64 -27.36
N VAL A 336 17.49 12.36 -27.32
CA VAL A 336 18.87 11.92 -27.49
C VAL A 336 18.96 10.86 -28.57
N SER A 337 19.98 10.96 -29.44
CA SER A 337 20.17 10.05 -30.57
C SER A 337 20.74 8.67 -30.18
N ASP A 338 21.21 8.52 -28.94
CA ASP A 338 21.81 7.29 -28.41
C ASP A 338 20.83 6.70 -27.39
N PRO A 339 20.09 5.63 -27.74
CA PRO A 339 19.05 5.07 -26.88
C PRO A 339 19.55 4.66 -25.50
N SER A 340 20.83 4.26 -25.39
CA SER A 340 21.43 3.89 -24.10
C SER A 340 21.57 5.04 -23.10
N LYS A 341 21.34 6.28 -23.55
CA LYS A 341 21.35 7.51 -22.73
C LYS A 341 19.95 8.09 -22.51
N ALA A 342 18.91 7.47 -23.08
CA ALA A 342 17.54 7.88 -22.87
C ALA A 342 17.02 7.30 -21.56
N ASN A 343 16.28 8.11 -20.80
CA ASN A 343 15.45 7.63 -19.70
C ASN A 343 14.26 6.84 -20.23
N ILE A 344 13.64 7.31 -21.31
CA ILE A 344 12.50 6.69 -21.99
C ILE A 344 12.88 6.28 -23.41
N GLN A 345 12.85 5.00 -23.71
CA GLN A 345 13.06 4.47 -25.07
C GLN A 345 11.71 4.12 -25.69
N ILE A 346 11.46 4.55 -26.93
CA ILE A 346 10.21 4.26 -27.66
C ILE A 346 10.55 3.40 -28.87
N ASP A 347 9.98 2.21 -28.97
CA ASP A 347 10.21 1.27 -30.07
C ASP A 347 8.90 0.79 -30.71
N ALA A 348 8.98 0.36 -31.97
CA ALA A 348 7.90 -0.37 -32.63
C ALA A 348 8.03 -1.87 -32.34
N ALA A 349 6.92 -2.54 -32.02
CA ALA A 349 6.89 -3.97 -31.72
C ALA A 349 5.71 -4.67 -32.42
N ASP A 350 5.81 -5.97 -32.59
CA ASP A 350 4.68 -6.83 -32.99
C ASP A 350 3.94 -7.27 -31.73
N LEU A 351 2.82 -6.62 -31.43
CA LEU A 351 1.98 -6.89 -30.26
C LEU A 351 0.80 -7.79 -30.63
N GLY A 352 0.66 -8.18 -31.90
CA GLY A 352 -0.40 -9.05 -32.38
C GLY A 352 -1.80 -8.48 -32.17
N THR A 353 -2.00 -7.18 -32.40
CA THR A 353 -3.22 -6.42 -32.09
C THR A 353 -4.53 -7.13 -32.47
N ASP A 354 -4.59 -7.76 -33.64
CA ASP A 354 -5.79 -8.50 -34.10
C ASP A 354 -6.23 -9.63 -33.14
N GLY A 355 -5.28 -10.25 -32.43
CA GLY A 355 -5.53 -11.35 -31.50
C GLY A 355 -5.42 -10.98 -30.02
N THR A 356 -4.64 -9.96 -29.71
CA THR A 356 -4.37 -9.50 -28.33
C THR A 356 -5.25 -8.33 -27.93
N GLY A 357 -5.68 -7.49 -28.88
CA GLY A 357 -6.29 -6.20 -28.59
C GLY A 357 -5.31 -5.18 -28.03
N ILE A 358 -4.00 -5.41 -28.08
CA ILE A 358 -2.98 -4.53 -27.51
C ILE A 358 -2.38 -3.70 -28.65
N VAL A 359 -2.34 -2.37 -28.47
CA VAL A 359 -1.71 -1.43 -29.41
C VAL A 359 -0.50 -0.72 -28.83
N GLY A 360 -0.33 -0.76 -27.51
CA GLY A 360 0.84 -0.25 -26.82
C GLY A 360 1.14 -1.04 -25.54
N TYR A 361 2.40 -1.00 -25.12
CA TYR A 361 2.89 -1.65 -23.92
C TYR A 361 4.09 -0.88 -23.37
N THR A 362 4.05 -0.52 -22.09
CA THR A 362 5.13 0.17 -21.39
C THR A 362 5.68 -0.71 -20.28
N THR A 363 7.00 -0.72 -20.12
CA THR A 363 7.69 -1.28 -18.96
C THR A 363 8.57 -0.23 -18.33
N TYR A 364 8.65 -0.17 -17.01
CA TYR A 364 9.63 0.65 -16.33
C TYR A 364 10.22 -0.04 -15.11
N ALA A 365 11.41 0.44 -14.75
CA ALA A 365 12.12 0.05 -13.54
C ALA A 365 12.06 1.21 -12.55
N ALA A 366 11.62 0.95 -11.33
CA ALA A 366 11.63 1.92 -10.24
C ALA A 366 12.43 1.41 -9.05
N LYS A 367 12.96 2.36 -8.27
CA LYS A 367 13.66 2.08 -7.02
C LYS A 367 13.45 3.25 -6.07
N ASP A 368 13.07 2.97 -4.82
CA ASP A 368 12.87 3.97 -3.77
C ASP A 368 11.90 5.10 -4.21
N GLY A 369 10.83 4.75 -4.94
CA GLY A 369 9.87 5.71 -5.52
C GLY A 369 10.39 6.52 -6.73
N ALA A 370 11.61 6.25 -7.20
CA ALA A 370 12.22 6.93 -8.34
C ALA A 370 12.27 6.04 -9.58
N LEU A 371 11.79 6.56 -10.71
CA LEU A 371 11.93 5.93 -12.03
C LEU A 371 13.40 5.96 -12.45
N ALA A 372 13.88 4.82 -12.96
CA ALA A 372 15.26 4.64 -13.41
C ALA A 372 15.36 4.49 -14.93
N HIS A 373 14.45 3.72 -15.53
CA HIS A 373 14.38 3.49 -16.97
C HIS A 373 12.96 3.12 -17.37
N ALA A 374 12.53 3.52 -18.56
CA ALA A 374 11.28 3.09 -19.16
C ALA A 374 11.47 2.71 -20.65
N THR A 375 10.73 1.70 -21.09
CA THR A 375 10.60 1.28 -22.48
C THR A 375 9.14 1.30 -22.87
N VAL A 376 8.81 2.10 -23.87
CA VAL A 376 7.51 2.16 -24.52
C VAL A 376 7.58 1.38 -25.82
N ARG A 377 6.64 0.46 -26.04
CA ARG A 377 6.48 -0.27 -27.29
C ARG A 377 5.11 0.03 -27.87
N VAL A 378 5.07 0.45 -29.13
CA VAL A 378 3.81 0.64 -29.86
C VAL A 378 3.70 -0.38 -30.99
N GLU A 379 2.47 -0.75 -31.34
CA GLU A 379 2.22 -1.68 -32.44
C GLU A 379 2.84 -1.15 -33.73
N SER A 380 3.61 -2.02 -34.39
CA SER A 380 4.26 -1.76 -35.65
C SER A 380 3.24 -1.58 -36.77
N THR A 381 3.36 -0.49 -37.51
CA THR A 381 2.50 -0.23 -38.68
C THR A 381 2.74 -1.19 -39.84
N ASP A 382 3.83 -1.96 -39.81
CA ASP A 382 4.10 -3.03 -40.78
C ASP A 382 3.27 -4.28 -40.49
N GLN A 383 2.88 -4.49 -39.23
CA GLN A 383 2.03 -5.60 -38.79
C GLN A 383 0.56 -5.19 -38.83
N THR A 384 0.21 -4.15 -38.07
CA THR A 384 -1.14 -3.58 -38.04
C THR A 384 -1.13 -2.21 -38.71
N ALA A 385 -1.49 -2.19 -40.00
CA ALA A 385 -1.48 -0.96 -40.80
C ALA A 385 -2.44 0.11 -40.25
N LEU A 386 -2.05 1.37 -40.38
CA LEU A 386 -2.96 2.49 -40.16
C LEU A 386 -3.95 2.62 -41.32
N VAL A 387 -5.23 2.75 -41.00
CA VAL A 387 -6.33 2.92 -41.96
C VAL A 387 -7.13 4.18 -41.65
N THR A 388 -7.72 4.78 -42.68
CA THR A 388 -8.62 5.92 -42.51
C THR A 388 -9.98 5.46 -42.01
N ASN A 389 -10.38 5.88 -40.81
CA ASN A 389 -11.71 5.62 -40.27
C ASN A 389 -12.79 6.52 -40.90
N ALA A 390 -14.04 6.37 -40.46
CA ALA A 390 -15.17 7.14 -40.97
C ALA A 390 -15.08 8.66 -40.71
N SER A 391 -14.31 9.10 -39.70
CA SER A 391 -14.06 10.51 -39.39
C SER A 391 -12.85 11.09 -40.14
N GLY A 392 -12.15 10.28 -40.97
CA GLY A 392 -10.98 10.72 -41.73
C GLY A 392 -9.66 10.64 -40.95
N GLN A 393 -9.65 10.03 -39.77
CA GLN A 393 -8.46 9.87 -38.92
C GLN A 393 -7.75 8.54 -39.22
N GLN A 394 -6.43 8.53 -39.09
CA GLN A 394 -5.63 7.29 -39.16
C GLN A 394 -5.73 6.54 -37.83
N VAL A 395 -6.23 5.31 -37.87
CA VAL A 395 -6.34 4.40 -36.72
C VAL A 395 -5.69 3.07 -37.06
N TYR A 396 -5.26 2.30 -36.07
CA TYR A 396 -4.85 0.92 -36.29
C TYR A 396 -6.00 0.12 -36.90
N ALA A 397 -5.72 -0.67 -37.95
CA ALA A 397 -6.72 -1.49 -38.59
C ALA A 397 -7.45 -2.36 -37.55
N GLY A 398 -8.79 -2.37 -37.61
CA GLY A 398 -9.62 -3.15 -36.68
C GLY A 398 -9.88 -2.49 -35.32
N THR A 399 -9.34 -1.29 -35.06
CA THR A 399 -9.53 -0.55 -33.80
C THR A 399 -9.97 0.91 -34.03
N ASP A 400 -10.22 1.63 -32.95
CA ASP A 400 -10.42 3.08 -32.94
C ASP A 400 -9.20 3.86 -32.42
N ALA A 401 -8.11 3.15 -32.04
CA ALA A 401 -6.92 3.76 -31.47
C ALA A 401 -6.05 4.40 -32.57
N THR A 402 -5.55 5.60 -32.30
CA THR A 402 -4.60 6.29 -33.17
C THR A 402 -3.18 6.13 -32.64
N LEU A 403 -2.16 6.11 -33.52
CA LEU A 403 -0.75 6.08 -33.08
C LEU A 403 -0.42 7.21 -32.09
N SER A 404 -0.92 8.43 -32.33
CA SER A 404 -0.67 9.57 -31.44
C SER A 404 -1.30 9.42 -30.06
N GLN A 405 -2.51 8.84 -29.98
CA GLN A 405 -3.16 8.52 -28.70
C GLN A 405 -2.40 7.43 -27.97
N THR A 406 -2.01 6.36 -28.66
CA THR A 406 -1.22 5.27 -28.08
C THR A 406 0.09 5.81 -27.51
N LEU A 407 0.85 6.61 -28.27
CA LEU A 407 2.06 7.24 -27.74
C LEU A 407 1.79 8.13 -26.53
N LEU A 408 0.69 8.89 -26.53
CA LEU A 408 0.34 9.76 -25.41
C LEU A 408 0.01 8.95 -24.15
N HIS A 409 -0.76 7.88 -24.27
CA HIS A 409 -1.12 6.94 -23.20
C HIS A 409 0.13 6.24 -22.64
N GLU A 410 0.91 5.59 -23.50
CA GLU A 410 2.10 4.83 -23.07
C GLU A 410 3.18 5.71 -22.44
N ILE A 411 3.37 6.94 -22.94
CA ILE A 411 4.26 7.89 -22.29
C ILE A 411 3.73 8.27 -20.90
N GLY A 412 2.42 8.29 -20.67
CA GLY A 412 1.84 8.49 -19.33
C GLY A 412 2.32 7.43 -18.34
N HIS A 413 2.30 6.15 -18.70
CA HIS A 413 2.89 5.08 -17.89
C HIS A 413 4.38 5.29 -17.64
N ALA A 414 5.13 5.70 -18.67
CA ALA A 414 6.57 6.01 -18.53
C ALA A 414 6.86 7.25 -17.65
N LEU A 415 5.81 7.97 -17.22
CA LEU A 415 5.88 9.08 -16.27
C LEU A 415 5.31 8.73 -14.89
N GLY A 416 4.83 7.50 -14.67
CA GLY A 416 4.29 7.05 -13.39
C GLY A 416 2.76 7.15 -13.26
N PHE A 417 2.03 7.24 -14.37
CA PHE A 417 0.57 7.12 -14.36
C PHE A 417 0.14 5.67 -14.51
N ALA A 418 -0.87 5.29 -13.74
CA ALA A 418 -1.59 4.04 -13.89
C ALA A 418 -2.81 4.23 -14.81
N ASP A 419 -3.45 3.13 -15.19
CA ASP A 419 -4.74 3.18 -15.88
C ASP A 419 -5.82 3.79 -14.97
N THR A 420 -6.78 4.49 -15.58
CA THR A 420 -7.95 5.04 -14.90
C THR A 420 -9.26 4.50 -15.49
N SER A 421 -10.33 4.56 -14.70
CA SER A 421 -11.69 4.25 -15.12
C SER A 421 -12.42 5.46 -15.72
N ASP A 422 -11.74 6.61 -15.82
CA ASP A 422 -12.27 7.80 -16.51
C ASP A 422 -12.19 7.66 -18.02
N GLN A 423 -13.33 7.47 -18.67
CA GLN A 423 -13.44 7.23 -20.12
C GLN A 423 -13.07 8.42 -21.00
N ALA A 424 -12.82 9.61 -20.43
CA ALA A 424 -12.37 10.79 -21.16
C ALA A 424 -10.85 11.02 -21.03
N SER A 425 -10.20 10.43 -20.02
CA SER A 425 -8.77 10.54 -19.78
C SER A 425 -7.99 9.73 -20.81
N VAL A 426 -6.84 10.25 -21.27
CA VAL A 426 -5.97 9.46 -22.16
C VAL A 426 -5.45 8.19 -21.46
N MET A 427 -5.38 8.17 -20.14
CA MET A 427 -4.97 7.03 -19.32
C MET A 427 -6.12 6.03 -19.09
N TYR A 428 -7.24 6.15 -19.80
CA TYR A 428 -8.27 5.13 -19.77
C TYR A 428 -7.73 3.80 -20.30
N TYR A 429 -7.97 2.70 -19.58
CA TYR A 429 -7.43 1.39 -19.91
C TYR A 429 -7.79 0.89 -21.34
N ALA A 430 -8.84 1.45 -21.96
CA ALA A 430 -9.32 1.03 -23.27
C ALA A 430 -9.39 2.19 -24.27
N LEU A 431 -8.35 2.30 -25.10
CA LEU A 431 -8.15 3.35 -26.09
C LEU A 431 -9.28 3.37 -27.13
N GLY A 432 -9.97 4.50 -27.17
CA GLY A 432 -11.12 4.73 -28.04
C GLY A 432 -11.13 6.09 -28.74
N ALA A 433 -12.32 6.50 -29.16
CA ALA A 433 -12.50 7.78 -29.85
C ALA A 433 -12.64 9.00 -28.90
N ASN A 434 -12.82 8.76 -27.60
CA ASN A 434 -13.22 9.78 -26.62
C ASN A 434 -12.06 10.32 -25.77
N ASP A 435 -10.90 9.68 -25.86
CA ASP A 435 -9.77 9.71 -24.92
C ASP A 435 -8.44 9.94 -25.68
N ARG A 436 -8.48 10.77 -26.72
CA ARG A 436 -7.34 10.97 -27.65
C ARG A 436 -6.40 12.10 -27.27
N ALA A 437 -6.68 12.80 -26.18
CA ALA A 437 -5.94 13.97 -25.74
C ALA A 437 -5.96 14.04 -24.22
N LEU A 438 -4.97 14.74 -23.64
CA LEU A 438 -4.94 15.02 -22.21
C LEU A 438 -6.19 15.80 -21.81
N ASP A 439 -6.86 15.32 -20.78
CA ASP A 439 -8.01 16.00 -20.18
C ASP A 439 -7.66 16.61 -18.80
N THR A 440 -8.68 17.02 -18.05
CA THR A 440 -8.48 17.57 -16.71
C THR A 440 -7.95 16.56 -15.70
N THR A 441 -8.34 15.29 -15.83
CA THR A 441 -7.88 14.18 -14.98
C THR A 441 -6.37 14.02 -15.18
N ASP A 442 -5.91 13.95 -16.43
CA ASP A 442 -4.49 13.80 -16.78
C ASP A 442 -3.63 14.98 -16.32
N VAL A 443 -4.09 16.22 -16.58
CA VAL A 443 -3.36 17.44 -16.22
C VAL A 443 -3.27 17.60 -14.71
N SER A 444 -4.33 17.27 -13.97
CA SER A 444 -4.33 17.34 -12.50
C SER A 444 -3.40 16.30 -11.87
N GLY A 445 -3.38 15.07 -12.40
CA GLY A 445 -2.44 14.04 -11.99
C GLY A 445 -0.99 14.47 -12.22
N GLY A 446 -0.69 15.01 -13.41
CA GLY A 446 0.67 15.45 -13.76
C GLY A 446 1.16 16.61 -12.90
N THR A 447 0.26 17.55 -12.60
CA THR A 447 0.54 18.67 -11.68
C THR A 447 0.79 18.18 -10.27
N SER A 448 0.02 17.18 -9.80
CA SER A 448 0.16 16.63 -8.44
C SER A 448 1.45 15.82 -8.30
N LEU A 449 1.79 15.00 -9.31
CA LEU A 449 2.96 14.13 -9.28
C LEU A 449 4.28 14.90 -9.43
N TYR A 450 4.33 15.89 -10.32
CA TYR A 450 5.56 16.62 -10.65
C TYR A 450 5.60 18.07 -10.13
N GLY A 451 4.56 18.47 -9.37
CA GLY A 451 4.49 19.76 -8.70
C GLY A 451 4.14 20.95 -9.61
N GLY A 452 3.80 20.69 -10.88
CA GLY A 452 3.40 21.68 -11.89
C GLY A 452 4.38 22.83 -12.07
N ALA A 453 5.00 22.95 -13.24
CA ALA A 453 5.62 24.22 -13.59
C ALA A 453 4.52 25.29 -13.62
N THR A 454 4.47 26.18 -12.61
CA THR A 454 4.08 27.56 -12.87
C THR A 454 5.03 28.05 -13.95
N ASN A 455 4.61 27.93 -15.20
CA ASN A 455 5.33 28.42 -16.35
C ASN A 455 5.51 29.93 -16.13
N LEU A 456 6.66 30.33 -15.56
CA LEU A 456 7.04 31.74 -15.49
C LEU A 456 6.97 32.35 -16.90
N ALA A 457 7.16 31.54 -17.96
CA ALA A 457 6.96 31.91 -19.35
C ALA A 457 5.49 32.24 -19.72
N GLN A 458 4.51 31.50 -19.19
CA GLN A 458 3.08 31.79 -19.37
C GLN A 458 2.62 32.96 -18.50
N LEU A 459 3.17 33.14 -17.29
CA LEU A 459 2.93 34.35 -16.49
C LEU A 459 3.55 35.59 -17.16
N THR A 460 4.71 35.43 -17.81
CA THR A 460 5.37 36.50 -18.58
C THR A 460 4.59 36.84 -19.84
N GLN A 461 4.04 35.85 -20.58
CA GLN A 461 3.14 36.10 -21.72
C GLN A 461 1.79 36.69 -21.29
N ALA A 462 1.21 36.24 -20.17
CA ALA A 462 0.00 36.82 -19.60
C ALA A 462 0.22 38.27 -19.14
N SER A 463 1.37 38.57 -18.54
CA SER A 463 1.75 39.95 -18.18
C SER A 463 2.04 40.83 -19.40
N ALA A 464 2.63 40.28 -20.48
CA ALA A 464 2.83 40.99 -21.74
C ALA A 464 1.52 41.20 -22.54
N ALA A 465 0.55 40.29 -22.41
CA ALA A 465 -0.79 40.45 -22.95
C ALA A 465 -1.61 41.51 -22.17
N PHE A 466 -1.35 41.64 -20.86
CA PHE A 466 -1.94 42.69 -20.02
C PHE A 466 -1.37 44.09 -20.35
N ASP A 467 -0.10 44.18 -20.77
CA ASP A 467 0.57 45.44 -21.09
C ASP A 467 0.30 45.94 -22.53
N SER A 468 -0.19 45.07 -23.42
CA SER A 468 -0.48 45.41 -24.84
C SER A 468 -1.95 45.75 -25.14
N SER A 469 -2.84 45.69 -24.15
CA SER A 469 -4.26 46.06 -24.30
C SER A 469 -4.62 47.30 -23.48
N GLY A 470 -3.99 48.42 -23.82
CA GLY A 470 -4.44 49.74 -23.38
C GLY A 470 -5.84 50.08 -23.91
N SER A 471 -6.90 49.69 -23.19
CA SER A 471 -8.15 50.46 -23.07
C SER A 471 -9.10 49.89 -22.01
N SER A 472 -9.09 50.58 -20.87
CA SER A 472 -10.22 50.88 -19.96
C SER A 472 -11.14 49.74 -19.49
N VAL A 473 -10.95 49.32 -18.24
CA VAL A 473 -12.05 49.25 -17.28
C VAL A 473 -11.59 49.85 -15.95
N SER A 474 -12.08 51.06 -15.65
CA SER A 474 -12.03 51.63 -14.31
C SER A 474 -13.03 50.89 -13.41
N SER A 475 -12.55 50.26 -12.34
CA SER A 475 -13.07 50.41 -10.96
C SER A 475 -12.66 49.25 -10.05
N LEU A 476 -11.41 49.22 -9.58
CA LEU A 476 -11.03 48.52 -8.36
C LEU A 476 -10.03 49.39 -7.59
N VAL A 477 -10.56 50.41 -6.90
CA VAL A 477 -9.88 51.05 -5.77
C VAL A 477 -10.91 51.29 -4.67
N ALA A 478 -10.91 50.40 -3.69
CA ALA A 478 -11.16 50.67 -2.28
C ALA A 478 -10.71 49.40 -1.55
N ALA A 479 -9.44 49.36 -1.13
CA ALA A 479 -9.03 49.73 0.22
C ALA A 479 -9.48 48.70 1.26
N ASN A 480 -8.55 47.85 1.70
CA ASN A 480 -8.47 47.49 3.11
C ASN A 480 -7.06 46.98 3.43
N ASP A 481 -6.17 47.94 3.64
CA ASP A 481 -5.06 47.76 4.56
C ASP A 481 -5.49 48.45 5.86
N ASP A 482 -5.14 47.84 7.00
CA ASP A 482 -5.35 48.28 8.39
C ASP A 482 -6.55 47.66 9.15
N ALA A 483 -6.26 46.60 9.92
CA ALA A 483 -6.81 46.39 11.27
C ALA A 483 -6.00 45.31 12.00
N GLN A 484 -4.88 45.71 12.61
CA GLN A 484 -4.30 44.99 13.74
C GLN A 484 -5.09 45.33 15.03
N ALA A 485 -5.25 44.29 15.85
CA ALA A 485 -5.41 44.30 17.32
C ALA A 485 -6.79 44.53 17.97
N SER A 486 -7.28 43.46 18.60
CA SER A 486 -7.79 43.44 19.99
C SER A 486 -8.06 41.98 20.37
N THR A 487 -7.71 41.42 21.53
CA THR A 487 -7.11 41.88 22.79
C THR A 487 -6.91 40.62 23.64
N LEU A 488 -5.75 40.44 24.27
CA LEU A 488 -5.57 39.50 25.39
C LEU A 488 -4.97 40.25 26.59
N LEU A 489 -5.73 40.21 27.69
CA LEU A 489 -5.43 40.46 29.12
C LEU A 489 -4.39 41.50 29.56
N ALA A 490 -4.87 42.47 30.35
CA ALA A 490 -4.25 42.82 31.64
C ALA A 490 -5.33 43.28 32.64
N ALA A 491 -5.52 42.47 33.69
CA ALA A 491 -6.26 42.85 34.89
C ALA A 491 -5.30 43.58 35.85
N GLY A 492 -5.77 44.65 36.50
CA GLY A 492 -5.03 45.33 37.55
C GLY A 492 -5.77 46.52 38.15
N GLY A 493 -6.47 46.27 39.27
CA GLY A 493 -6.57 47.18 40.42
C GLY A 493 -7.51 48.38 40.37
N HIS A 494 -8.69 48.22 40.98
CA HIS A 494 -9.08 48.96 42.18
C HIS A 494 -10.16 48.23 42.97
#